data_AF-A0A543Q0C8-F1
#
_entry.id   AF-A0A543Q0C8-F1
#
_cell.length_a   1.000
_cell.length_b   1.000
_cell.length_c   1.000
_cell.angle_alpha   90.00
_cell.angle_beta   90.00
_cell.angle_gamma   90.00
#
_symmetry.space_group_name_H-M   'P 1'
#
loop_
_entity.id
_entity.type
_entity.pdbx_description
1 polymer ?
#
loop_
_entity_poly.entity_id
_entity_poly.type
_entity_poly.pdbx_seq_one_letter_code
_entity_poly.pdbx_strand_id
1 'polypeptide(L)'
;MNIWEDPVVQSDILDYLEQKQLLASFTSMGGVALREGAQCHCSLPEHVGNEVIVLCQFDFEELVPFGAAGDQRLRQQGQVHVRLDANGQVSDAWLCRPGSC
;
A
#
# COMPACT_ATOMS: atom_id res chain seq x y z
N MET A 1 -17.15 11.52 -7.38
CA MET A 1 -15.83 11.11 -6.86
C MET A 1 -15.80 9.61 -6.92
N ASN A 2 -14.74 9.01 -7.44
CA ASN A 2 -14.65 7.56 -7.49
C ASN A 2 -14.31 7.01 -6.10
N ILE A 3 -14.75 5.79 -5.77
CA ILE A 3 -14.60 5.24 -4.42
C ILE A 3 -13.12 5.08 -3.99
N TRP A 4 -12.24 4.76 -4.95
CA TRP A 4 -10.79 4.65 -4.73
C TRP A 4 -10.06 6.01 -4.63
N GLU A 5 -10.76 7.12 -4.90
CA GLU A 5 -10.25 8.48 -4.71
C GLU A 5 -10.63 9.04 -3.33
N ASP A 6 -11.47 8.32 -2.57
CA ASP A 6 -11.87 8.74 -1.22
C ASP A 6 -10.67 8.65 -0.26
N PRO A 7 -10.30 9.74 0.44
CA PRO A 7 -9.23 9.73 1.42
C PRO A 7 -9.42 8.70 2.53
N VAL A 8 -10.66 8.39 2.91
CA VAL A 8 -10.96 7.35 3.91
C VAL A 8 -10.60 5.98 3.35
N VAL A 9 -11.05 5.67 2.13
CA VAL A 9 -10.72 4.40 1.45
C VAL A 9 -9.21 4.27 1.23
N GLN A 10 -8.52 5.34 0.82
CA GLN A 10 -7.06 5.31 0.67
C GLN A 10 -6.32 5.06 1.99
N SER A 11 -6.84 5.60 3.10
CA SER A 11 -6.32 5.30 4.44
C SER A 11 -6.57 3.85 4.81
N ASP A 12 -7.78 3.32 4.57
CA ASP A 12 -8.14 1.94 4.86
C ASP A 12 -7.31 0.94 4.02
N ILE A 13 -6.95 1.32 2.78
CA ILE A 13 -6.01 0.56 1.95
C ILE A 13 -4.65 0.47 2.64
N LEU A 14 -4.08 1.59 3.09
CA LEU A 14 -2.79 1.57 3.78
C LEU A 14 -2.84 0.72 5.06
N ASP A 15 -3.93 0.81 5.83
CA ASP A 15 -4.12 0.02 7.04
C ASP A 15 -4.21 -1.48 6.73
N TYR A 16 -4.90 -1.86 5.65
CA TYR A 16 -4.94 -3.23 5.17
C TYR A 16 -3.54 -3.72 4.75
N LEU A 17 -2.79 -2.92 3.99
CA LEU A 17 -1.44 -3.28 3.54
C LEU A 17 -0.46 -3.45 4.70
N GLU A 18 -0.57 -2.62 5.73
CA GLU A 18 0.20 -2.76 6.97
C GLU A 18 -0.19 -4.03 7.72
N GLN A 19 -1.50 -4.26 7.94
CA GLN A 19 -2.02 -5.43 8.64
C GLN A 19 -1.61 -6.75 7.96
N LYS A 20 -1.56 -6.77 6.62
CA LYS A 20 -1.13 -7.92 5.82
C LYS A 20 0.38 -8.00 5.61
N GLN A 21 1.16 -7.11 6.22
CA GLN A 21 2.62 -7.02 6.07
C GLN A 21 3.09 -6.84 4.61
N LEU A 22 2.23 -6.31 3.74
CA LEU A 22 2.59 -6.04 2.35
C LEU A 22 3.56 -4.88 2.24
N LEU A 23 3.44 -3.86 3.11
CA LEU A 23 4.41 -2.76 3.17
C LEU A 23 5.84 -3.26 3.48
N ALA A 24 5.96 -4.29 4.32
CA ALA A 24 7.25 -4.91 4.65
C ALA A 24 7.93 -5.59 3.44
N SER A 25 7.19 -5.88 2.36
CA SER A 25 7.78 -6.41 1.12
C SER A 25 8.58 -5.35 0.34
N PHE A 26 8.44 -4.08 0.69
CA PHE A 26 9.10 -2.93 0.05
C PHE A 26 10.18 -2.30 0.92
N THR A 27 10.43 -2.84 2.12
CA THR A 27 11.50 -2.35 2.98
C THR A 27 12.84 -2.85 2.49
N SER A 28 13.85 -1.99 2.60
CA SER A 28 15.14 -2.17 1.93
C SER A 28 16.16 -2.94 2.77
N MET A 29 16.04 -2.91 4.10
CA MET A 29 17.09 -3.39 5.01
C MET A 29 16.57 -4.15 6.23
N GLY A 30 15.37 -4.75 6.12
CA GLY A 30 14.74 -5.40 7.27
C GLY A 30 14.29 -4.40 8.34
N GLY A 31 14.14 -3.13 7.97
CA GLY A 31 13.54 -2.12 8.83
C GLY A 31 12.04 -2.29 8.99
N VAL A 32 11.47 -1.51 9.89
CA VAL A 32 10.04 -1.52 10.22
C VAL A 32 9.33 -0.48 9.39
N ALA A 33 8.32 -0.88 8.62
CA ALA A 33 7.46 0.05 7.90
C ALA A 33 6.68 0.92 8.89
N LEU A 34 6.67 2.24 8.65
CA LEU A 34 5.92 3.20 9.44
C LEU A 34 4.69 3.67 8.66
N ARG A 35 3.53 3.53 9.28
CA ARG A 35 2.26 4.05 8.77
C ARG A 35 2.14 5.57 8.87
N GLU A 36 2.84 6.17 9.82
CA GLU A 36 2.85 7.62 10.04
C GLU A 36 3.37 8.35 8.80
N GLY A 37 2.57 9.28 8.27
CA GLY A 37 2.92 10.06 7.09
C GLY A 37 2.84 9.30 5.76
N ALA A 38 2.43 8.03 5.76
CA ALA A 38 2.24 7.27 4.54
C ALA A 38 1.12 7.83 3.67
N GLN A 39 1.32 7.82 2.34
CA GLN A 39 0.33 8.28 1.36
C GLN A 39 0.02 7.17 0.37
N CYS A 40 -1.19 7.17 -0.16
CA CYS A 40 -1.66 6.21 -1.14
C CYS A 40 -2.43 6.92 -2.25
N HIS A 41 -2.14 6.55 -3.49
CA HIS A 41 -2.82 7.04 -4.67
C HIS A 41 -3.19 5.88 -5.58
N CYS A 42 -4.48 5.73 -5.86
CA CYS A 42 -5.00 4.62 -6.66
C CYS A 42 -5.46 5.08 -8.04
N SER A 43 -5.17 4.28 -9.05
CA SER A 43 -5.42 4.56 -10.47
C SER A 43 -5.75 3.26 -11.24
N LEU A 44 -5.98 3.38 -12.54
CA LEU A 44 -6.24 2.24 -13.44
C LEU A 44 -7.36 1.30 -12.96
N PRO A 45 -8.60 1.81 -12.77
CA PRO A 45 -9.70 0.98 -12.31
C PRO A 45 -10.13 -0.05 -13.37
N GLU A 46 -10.29 -1.29 -12.94
CA GLU A 46 -10.89 -2.38 -13.69
C GLU A 46 -12.11 -2.91 -12.92
N HIS A 47 -13.28 -2.91 -13.55
CA HIS A 47 -14.51 -3.37 -12.92
C HIS A 47 -14.72 -4.88 -13.18
N VAL A 48 -14.91 -5.63 -12.10
CA VAL A 48 -15.18 -7.08 -12.14
C VAL A 48 -16.47 -7.37 -11.37
N GLY A 49 -17.58 -7.42 -12.09
CA GLY A 49 -18.91 -7.53 -11.46
C GLY A 49 -19.23 -6.29 -10.63
N ASN A 50 -19.40 -6.47 -9.31
CA ASN A 50 -19.64 -5.38 -8.36
C ASN A 50 -18.36 -4.92 -7.64
N GLU A 51 -17.22 -5.50 -7.96
CA GLU A 51 -15.92 -5.15 -7.40
C GLU A 51 -15.15 -4.25 -8.36
N VAL A 52 -14.17 -3.53 -7.84
CA VAL A 52 -13.20 -2.77 -8.63
C VAL A 52 -11.79 -3.13 -8.21
N ILE A 53 -10.95 -3.42 -9.19
CA ILE A 53 -9.51 -3.63 -9.01
C ILE A 53 -8.83 -2.32 -9.39
N VAL A 54 -7.93 -1.83 -8.55
CA VAL A 54 -7.16 -0.60 -8.78
C VAL A 54 -5.68 -0.85 -8.54
N LEU A 55 -4.82 -0.11 -9.23
CA LEU A 55 -3.39 -0.04 -8.95
C LEU A 55 -3.13 1.10 -7.98
N CYS A 56 -2.72 0.78 -6.75
CA CYS A 56 -2.38 1.75 -5.72
C CYS A 56 -0.86 1.89 -5.60
N GLN A 57 -0.39 3.11 -5.80
CA GLN A 57 0.98 3.54 -5.52
C GLN A 57 1.00 4.14 -4.12
N PHE A 58 2.00 3.81 -3.33
CA PHE A 58 2.13 4.34 -1.97
C PHE A 58 3.57 4.70 -1.64
N ASP A 59 3.72 5.68 -0.77
CA ASP A 59 4.99 6.03 -0.14
C ASP A 59 4.84 6.01 1.38
N PHE A 60 5.89 5.58 2.06
CA PHE A 60 5.93 5.46 3.51
C PHE A 60 7.37 5.58 4.02
N GLU A 61 7.55 5.73 5.32
CA GLU A 61 8.88 5.72 5.94
C GLU A 61 9.21 4.32 6.46
N GLU A 62 10.44 3.87 6.28
CA GLU A 62 11.02 2.68 6.92
C GLU A 62 11.96 3.15 8.02
N LEU A 63 11.78 2.62 9.23
CA LEU A 63 12.71 2.80 10.34
C LEU A 63 13.77 1.70 10.31
N VAL A 64 15.03 2.08 10.12
CA VAL A 64 16.17 1.16 10.02
C VAL A 64 17.16 1.40 11.15
N PRO A 65 17.56 0.37 11.92
CA PRO A 65 18.59 0.51 12.93
C PRO A 65 19.96 0.72 12.28
N PHE A 66 20.63 1.85 12.58
CA PHE A 66 21.94 2.19 12.01
C PHE A 66 23.04 2.19 13.08
N GLY A 67 23.31 1.01 13.64
CA GLY A 67 24.40 0.81 14.61
C GLY A 67 24.32 1.78 15.80
N ALA A 68 25.47 2.34 16.19
CA ALA A 68 25.54 3.28 17.32
C ALA A 68 24.98 4.69 17.03
N ALA A 69 24.60 4.98 15.78
CA ALA A 69 24.07 6.28 15.39
C ALA A 69 22.56 6.44 15.64
N GLY A 70 21.88 5.37 16.07
CA GLY A 70 20.42 5.34 16.26
C GLY A 70 19.66 4.98 14.99
N ASP A 71 18.33 4.97 15.10
CA ASP A 71 17.46 4.60 13.99
C ASP A 71 17.38 5.72 12.95
N GLN A 72 17.40 5.33 11.67
CA GLN A 72 17.20 6.24 10.54
C GLN A 72 15.86 5.99 9.86
N ARG A 73 15.26 7.08 9.36
CA ARG A 73 14.03 7.03 8.55
C ARG A 73 14.40 7.12 7.09
N LEU A 74 14.00 6.12 6.30
CA LEU A 74 14.20 6.06 4.86
C LEU A 74 12.86 6.08 4.16
N ARG A 75 12.73 6.85 3.08
CA ARG A 75 11.48 6.86 2.30
C ARG A 75 11.45 5.67 1.35
N GLN A 76 10.40 4.87 1.46
CA GLN A 76 10.11 3.73 0.60
C GLN A 76 8.89 4.02 -0.27
N GLN A 77 8.82 3.32 -1.40
CA GLN A 77 7.72 3.44 -2.36
C GLN A 77 7.38 2.05 -2.90
N GLY A 78 6.09 1.83 -3.17
CA GLY A 78 5.60 0.56 -3.65
C GLY A 78 4.37 0.71 -4.53
N GLN A 79 4.03 -0.39 -5.19
CA GLN A 79 2.81 -0.51 -6.00
C GLN A 79 2.15 -1.85 -5.72
N VAL A 80 0.84 -1.84 -5.53
CA VAL A 80 0.04 -3.03 -5.24
C VAL A 80 -1.30 -2.93 -5.96
N HIS A 81 -1.78 -4.04 -6.48
CA HIS A 81 -3.16 -4.12 -6.95
C HIS A 81 -4.06 -4.38 -5.75
N VAL A 82 -5.15 -3.64 -5.66
CA VAL A 82 -6.12 -3.73 -4.58
C VAL A 82 -7.48 -4.01 -5.18
N ARG A 83 -8.19 -4.97 -4.61
CA ARG A 83 -9.59 -5.23 -4.93
C ARG A 83 -10.46 -4.61 -3.85
N LEU A 84 -11.39 -3.76 -4.29
CA LEU A 84 -12.37 -3.10 -3.46
C LEU A 84 -13.76 -3.68 -3.77
N ASP A 85 -14.54 -3.93 -2.72
CA ASP A 85 -15.95 -4.26 -2.87
C ASP A 85 -16.78 -3.00 -3.23
N ALA A 86 -18.10 -3.20 -3.38
CA ALA A 86 -19.02 -2.11 -3.70
C ALA A 86 -19.09 -0.99 -2.62
N ASN A 87 -18.61 -1.26 -1.41
CA ASN A 87 -18.56 -0.32 -0.29
C ASN A 87 -17.17 0.31 -0.10
N GLY A 88 -16.20 -0.05 -0.93
CA GLY A 88 -14.82 0.45 -0.83
C GLY A 88 -13.97 -0.29 0.20
N GLN A 89 -14.45 -1.42 0.72
CA GLN A 89 -13.64 -2.27 1.60
C GLN A 89 -12.66 -3.10 0.79
N VAL A 90 -11.44 -3.22 1.28
CA VAL A 90 -10.40 -4.04 0.67
C VAL A 90 -10.72 -5.52 0.89
N SER A 91 -11.02 -6.24 -0.19
CA SER A 91 -11.24 -7.69 -0.14
C SER A 91 -9.96 -8.49 -0.40
N ASP A 92 -9.05 -7.98 -1.24
CA ASP A 92 -7.78 -8.61 -1.56
C ASP A 92 -6.73 -7.58 -2.02
N ALA A 93 -5.44 -7.94 -1.89
CA ALA A 93 -4.34 -7.14 -2.42
C ALA A 93 -3.15 -8.01 -2.83
N TRP A 94 -2.55 -7.73 -3.99
CA TRP A 94 -1.43 -8.52 -4.51
C TRP A 94 -0.37 -7.69 -5.23
N LEU A 95 0.84 -8.22 -5.19
CA LEU A 95 2.00 -7.70 -5.91
C LEU A 95 2.06 -8.36 -7.28
N CYS A 96 2.06 -7.55 -8.33
CA CYS A 96 2.40 -8.07 -9.64
C CYS A 96 3.90 -8.20 -9.79
N ARG A 97 4.33 -9.35 -10.32
CA ARG A 97 5.72 -9.53 -10.75
C ARG A 97 5.84 -9.19 -12.23
N PRO A 98 7.02 -8.79 -12.72
CA PRO A 98 7.24 -8.63 -14.15
C PRO A 98 6.81 -9.89 -14.92
N GLY A 99 5.82 -9.75 -15.82
CA GLY A 99 5.28 -10.86 -16.63
C GLY A 99 4.13 -11.65 -15.99
N SER A 100 3.62 -11.23 -14.82
CA SER A 100 2.50 -11.88 -14.12
C SER A 100 1.68 -10.86 -13.34
N CYS A 101 0.58 -10.44 -13.95
CA CYS A 101 -0.70 -10.07 -13.33
C CYS A 101 -1.75 -10.95 -14.05
#